data_AF-A0A2M8MXM4-F1
#
_entry.id   AF-A0A2M8MXM4-F1
#
_cell.length_a   1.000
_cell.length_b   1.000
_cell.length_c   1.000
_cell.angle_alpha   90.00
_cell.angle_beta   90.00
_cell.angle_gamma   90.00
#
_symmetry.space_group_name_H-M   'P 1'
#
loop_
_entity.id
_entity.type
_entity.pdbx_description
1 polymer ?
#
loop_
_entity_poly.entity_id
_entity_poly.type
_entity_poly.pdbx_seq_one_letter_code
_entity_poly.pdbx_strand_id
1 'polypeptide(L)' 'MAAYETTRTAPFGAISIFRAVQGIGSMFAAVSAWNDARITRKALSKLSDRELDDIGLCRGDIESLTR' A
#
# COMPACT_ATOMS: atom_id res chain seq x y z
N MET A 1 20.24 -43.41 -11.07
CA MET A 1 20.46 -42.90 -9.71
C MET A 1 19.39 -41.84 -9.47
N ALA A 2 18.39 -42.09 -8.62
CA ALA A 2 17.33 -41.13 -8.34
C ALA A 2 17.83 -40.15 -7.26
N ALA A 3 17.81 -38.86 -7.56
CA ALA A 3 18.08 -37.83 -6.56
C ALA A 3 16.84 -37.69 -5.69
N TYR A 4 16.94 -38.05 -4.41
CA TYR A 4 15.90 -37.74 -3.44
C TYR A 4 16.07 -36.28 -3.03
N GLU A 5 15.17 -35.41 -3.49
CA GLU A 5 15.04 -34.08 -2.91
C GLU A 5 14.51 -34.23 -1.48
N THR A 6 15.36 -33.98 -0.50
CA THR A 6 14.92 -33.88 0.89
C THR A 6 14.25 -32.52 1.08
N THR A 7 12.94 -32.51 1.37
CA THR A 7 12.28 -31.29 1.85
C THR A 7 12.93 -30.89 3.16
N ARG A 8 13.74 -29.83 3.13
CA ARG A 8 14.29 -29.20 4.32
C ARG A 8 13.13 -28.61 5.12
N THR A 9 12.81 -29.24 6.26
CA THR A 9 11.82 -28.76 7.22
C THR A 9 12.19 -27.35 7.65
N ALA A 10 11.25 -26.40 7.48
CA ALA A 10 11.45 -25.05 7.96
C ALA A 10 11.76 -25.10 9.47
N PRO A 11 12.81 -24.39 9.93
CA PRO A 11 13.19 -24.41 11.34
C PRO A 11 12.02 -23.94 12.21
N PHE A 12 11.92 -24.50 13.43
CA PHE A 12 10.88 -24.14 14.39
C PHE A 12 10.81 -22.61 14.54
N GLY A 13 9.62 -22.02 14.37
CA GLY A 13 9.42 -20.57 14.43
C GLY A 13 9.56 -19.80 13.12
N ALA A 14 9.96 -20.43 12.00
CA ALA A 14 10.06 -19.77 10.69
C ALA A 14 8.74 -19.10 10.24
N ILE A 15 7.60 -19.76 10.49
CA ILE A 15 6.27 -19.21 10.18
C ILE A 15 5.97 -17.97 11.02
N SER A 16 6.36 -17.99 12.30
CA SER A 16 6.15 -16.87 13.23
C SER A 16 6.98 -15.64 12.81
N ILE A 17 8.25 -15.86 12.45
CA ILE A 17 9.13 -14.79 11.95
C ILE A 17 8.60 -14.24 10.63
N PHE A 18 8.22 -15.12 9.70
CA PHE A 18 7.65 -14.69 8.41
C PHE A 18 6.42 -13.82 8.62
N ARG A 19 5.49 -14.23 9.48
CA ARG A 19 4.28 -13.46 9.82
C ARG A 19 4.61 -12.12 10.47
N ALA A 20 5.60 -12.07 11.36
CA ALA A 20 6.02 -10.83 12.00
C ALA A 20 6.57 -9.82 10.97
N VAL A 21 7.45 -10.27 10.07
CA VAL A 21 8.01 -9.43 9.01
C VAL A 21 6.92 -8.95 8.05
N GLN A 22 6.02 -9.85 7.63
CA GLN A 22 4.87 -9.49 6.78
C GLN A 22 3.94 -8.49 7.47
N GLY A 23 3.66 -8.67 8.77
CA GLY A 23 2.86 -7.76 9.57
C GLY A 23 3.45 -6.36 9.58
N ILE A 24 4.75 -6.24 9.89
CA ILE A 24 5.47 -4.96 9.89
C ILE A 24 5.43 -4.32 8.48
N GLY A 25 5.69 -5.10 7.43
CA GLY A 25 5.62 -4.62 6.04
C GLY A 25 4.23 -4.09 5.68
N SER A 26 3.17 -4.79 6.08
CA SER A 26 1.78 -4.35 5.84
C SER A 26 1.43 -3.05 6.58
N MET A 27 1.96 -2.86 7.80
CA MET A 27 1.78 -1.62 8.55
C MET A 27 2.47 -0.44 7.85
N PHE A 28 3.71 -0.61 7.40
CA PHE A 28 4.42 0.42 6.64
C PHE A 28 3.71 0.75 5.31
N ALA A 29 3.22 -0.27 4.60
CA ALA A 29 2.46 -0.07 3.37
C ALA A 29 1.17 0.73 3.62
N ALA A 30 0.44 0.42 4.69
CA ALA A 30 -0.77 1.17 5.07
C ALA A 30 -0.47 2.63 5.41
N VAL A 31 0.61 2.89 6.17
CA VAL A 31 1.03 4.27 6.49
C VAL A 31 1.46 5.03 5.24
N SER A 32 2.21 4.39 4.34
CA SER A 32 2.60 4.99 3.06
C SER A 32 1.39 5.35 2.21
N ALA A 33 0.47 4.40 2.01
CA ALA A 33 -0.74 4.62 1.22
C ALA A 33 -1.60 5.77 1.78
N TRP A 34 -1.74 5.85 3.11
CA TRP A 34 -2.43 6.95 3.75
C TRP A 34 -1.74 8.30 3.54
N ASN A 35 -0.40 8.33 3.63
CA ASN A 35 0.36 9.55 3.38
C ASN A 35 0.25 9.99 1.91
N ASP A 36 0.35 9.07 0.96
CA ASP A 36 0.23 9.33 -0.47
C ASP A 36 -1.16 9.88 -0.81
N ALA A 37 -2.21 9.29 -0.24
CA ALA A 37 -3.58 9.80 -0.36
C ALA A 37 -3.70 11.23 0.17
N ARG A 38 -3.10 11.52 1.32
CA ARG A 38 -3.14 12.85 1.95
C ARG A 38 -2.36 13.90 1.14
N ILE A 39 -1.21 13.53 0.58
CA ILE A 39 -0.40 14.38 -0.31
C ILE A 39 -1.17 14.66 -1.60
N THR A 40 -1.75 13.63 -2.20
CA THR A 40 -2.56 13.73 -3.43
C THR A 40 -3.75 14.67 -3.21
N ARG A 41 -4.49 14.51 -2.10
CA ARG A 41 -5.57 15.42 -1.72
C ARG A 41 -5.07 16.86 -1.62
N LYS A 42 -3.96 17.09 -0.91
CA LYS A 42 -3.38 18.44 -0.75
C LYS A 42 -2.96 19.06 -2.09
N ALA A 43 -2.43 18.25 -3.01
CA ALA A 43 -2.04 18.71 -4.34
C ALA A 43 -3.27 19.08 -5.17
N LEU A 44 -4.27 18.19 -5.25
CA LEU A 44 -5.51 18.43 -6.00
C LEU A 44 -6.35 19.58 -5.43
N SER A 45 -6.36 19.76 -4.10
CA SER A 45 -7.05 20.89 -3.46
C SER A 45 -6.45 22.26 -3.80
N LYS A 46 -5.22 22.33 -4.34
CA LYS A 46 -4.59 23.58 -4.78
C LYS A 46 -4.95 23.98 -6.20
N LEU A 47 -5.37 23.01 -7.02
CA LEU A 47 -5.81 23.28 -8.39
C LEU A 47 -7.14 24.02 -8.39
N SER A 48 -7.39 24.83 -9.42
CA SER A 48 -8.68 25.48 -9.69
C SER A 48 -9.71 24.48 -10.25
N ASP A 49 -10.98 24.86 -10.26
CA ASP A 49 -12.05 23.96 -10.74
C ASP A 49 -11.88 23.63 -12.23
N ARG A 50 -11.35 24.56 -13.03
CA ARG A 50 -11.05 24.33 -14.45
C ARG A 50 -9.89 23.36 -14.64
N GLU A 51 -8.82 23.51 -13.86
CA GLU A 51 -7.68 22.58 -13.93
C GLU A 51 -8.05 21.17 -13.46
N LEU A 52 -9.01 21.05 -12.54
CA LEU A 52 -9.59 19.75 -12.18
C LEU A 52 -10.46 19.18 -13.32
N ASP A 53 -11.27 20.01 -13.96
CA ASP A 53 -12.10 19.60 -15.10
C ASP A 53 -11.24 19.15 -16.30
N ASP A 54 -10.10 19.79 -16.53
CA ASP A 54 -9.12 19.41 -17.57
C ASP A 54 -8.59 17.98 -17.40
N ILE A 55 -8.51 17.50 -16.15
CA ILE A 55 -8.11 16.11 -15.82
C ILE A 55 -9.31 15.21 -15.51
N GLY A 56 -10.54 15.71 -15.72
CA GLY A 56 -11.78 14.95 -15.54
C GLY A 56 -12.14 14.67 -14.08
N LEU A 57 -11.71 15.51 -13.14
CA LEU A 57 -12.03 15.38 -11.71
C LEU A 57 -12.94 16.51 -11.24
N CYS A 58 -13.80 16.21 -10.26
CA CYS A 58 -14.54 17.21 -9.50
C CYS A 58 -14.05 17.30 -8.04
N ARG A 59 -14.42 18.37 -7.34
CA ARG A 59 -14.06 18.56 -5.91
C ARG A 59 -14.56 17.41 -5.01
N GLY A 60 -15.69 16.80 -5.37
CA GLY A 60 -16.25 15.65 -4.64
C GLY A 60 -15.36 14.40 -4.72
N ASP A 61 -14.69 14.17 -5.85
CA ASP A 61 -13.79 13.03 -6.02
C ASP A 61 -12.58 13.12 -5.08
N ILE A 62 -12.10 14.34 -4.84
CA ILE A 62 -10.98 14.60 -3.92
C ILE A 62 -11.33 14.20 -2.48
N GLU A 63 -12.59 14.35 -2.08
CA GLU A 63 -13.05 13.99 -0.73
C GLU A 63 -13.04 12.47 -0.51
N SER A 64 -13.23 11.68 -1.57
CA SER A 64 -13.23 10.21 -1.50
C SER A 64 -11.85 9.61 -1.19
N LEU A 65 -10.75 10.32 -1.50
CA LEU A 65 -9.37 9.82 -1.37
C LEU A 65 -8.91 9.58 0.08
N THR A 66 -9.61 10.09 1.09
CA THR A 66 -9.18 10.01 2.50
C THR A 66 -10.00 9.03 3.35
N ARG A 67 -11.04 8.39 2.78
CA ARG A 67 -11.91 7.46 3.50
C ARG A 67 -11.40 6.03 3.47
#